data_AF-A0A5Y5HPZ4-F1
#
_entry.id   AF-A0A5Y5HPZ4-F1
#
_cell.length_a   1.000
_cell.length_b   1.000
_cell.length_c   1.000
_cell.angle_alpha   90.00
_cell.angle_beta   90.00
_cell.angle_gamma   90.00
#
_symmetry.space_group_name_H-M   'P 1'
#
loop_
_entity.id
_entity.type
_entity.pdbx_description
1 polymer ?
#
loop_
_entity_poly.entity_id
_entity_poly.type
_entity_poly.pdbx_seq_one_letter_code
_entity_poly.pdbx_strand_id
1 'polypeptide(L)'
;NMSFFKVDFDKLDGFNENFIGWGREDSEFVARFLFNKGIFRRLKFKAIAYHIYHKENSKKMLESNHQIYLDTIKNKKISWR
;
A
#
# COMPACT_ATOMS: atom_id res chain seq x y z
N ASN A 1 0.83 -4.66 -8.47
CA ASN A 1 -0.57 -4.78 -8.91
C ASN A 1 -1.34 -5.55 -7.85
N MET A 2 -2.47 -5.01 -7.40
CA MET A 2 -3.29 -5.57 -6.31
C MET A 2 -4.76 -5.18 -6.51
N SER A 3 -5.67 -5.89 -5.83
CA SER A 3 -7.10 -5.59 -5.85
C SER A 3 -7.68 -5.82 -4.46
N PHE A 4 -8.66 -5.01 -4.09
CA PHE A 4 -9.37 -5.07 -2.80
C PHE A 4 -10.82 -4.61 -3.00
N PHE A 5 -11.71 -5.01 -2.09
CA PHE A 5 -13.09 -4.54 -2.15
C PHE A 5 -13.16 -3.08 -1.67
N LYS A 6 -14.07 -2.30 -2.25
CA LYS A 6 -14.32 -0.92 -1.84
C LYS A 6 -14.61 -0.81 -0.34
N VAL A 7 -15.39 -1.75 0.21
CA VAL A 7 -15.72 -1.76 1.64
C VAL A 7 -14.48 -1.90 2.54
N ASP A 8 -13.46 -2.63 2.10
CA ASP A 8 -12.22 -2.77 2.87
C ASP A 8 -11.35 -1.51 2.74
N PHE A 9 -11.35 -0.88 1.57
CA PHE A 9 -10.69 0.41 1.36
C PHE A 9 -11.29 1.50 2.26
N ASP A 10 -12.62 1.60 2.30
CA ASP A 10 -13.34 2.60 3.10
C ASP A 10 -13.08 2.40 4.61
N LYS A 11 -12.99 1.15 5.09
CA LYS A 11 -12.65 0.84 6.50
C LYS A 11 -11.24 1.26 6.92
N LEU A 12 -10.37 1.55 5.95
CA LEU A 12 -8.99 1.98 6.17
C LEU A 12 -8.83 3.49 5.92
N ASP A 13 -9.92 4.23 5.68
CA ASP A 13 -9.88 5.61 5.20
C ASP A 13 -9.09 5.78 3.88
N GLY A 14 -8.95 4.71 3.09
CA GLY A 14 -8.23 4.72 1.84
C GLY A 14 -6.70 4.68 1.97
N PHE A 15 -6.00 5.23 0.97
CA PHE A 15 -4.54 5.36 1.00
C PHE A 15 -4.12 6.50 1.93
N ASN A 16 -2.94 6.35 2.54
CA ASN A 16 -2.37 7.40 3.37
C ASN A 16 -1.90 8.57 2.50
N GLU A 17 -2.54 9.72 2.62
CA GLU A 17 -2.29 10.90 1.77
C GLU A 17 -0.98 11.62 2.11
N ASN A 18 -0.27 11.21 3.16
CA ASN A 18 1.05 11.75 3.49
C ASN A 18 2.17 11.20 2.59
N PHE A 19 1.91 10.15 1.79
CA PHE A 19 2.88 9.65 0.81
C PHE A 19 2.96 10.60 -0.38
N ILE A 20 4.18 11.08 -0.65
CA ILE A 20 4.46 11.98 -1.77
C ILE A 20 5.44 11.30 -2.71
N GLY A 21 5.25 11.47 -4.02
CA GLY A 21 6.13 10.90 -5.03
C GLY A 21 5.99 9.38 -5.10
N TRP A 22 7.11 8.66 -5.03
CA TRP A 22 7.12 7.21 -5.25
C TRP A 22 7.65 6.43 -4.05
N GLY A 23 6.94 5.35 -3.71
CA GLY A 23 7.44 4.26 -2.91
C GLY A 23 6.71 4.10 -1.58
N ARG A 24 6.50 2.82 -1.20
CA ARG A 24 5.99 2.31 0.08
C ARG A 24 4.48 2.48 0.32
N GLU A 25 3.77 3.27 -0.48
CA GLU A 25 2.33 3.51 -0.32
C GLU A 25 1.49 2.22 -0.43
N ASP A 26 1.76 1.37 -1.44
CA ASP A 26 1.09 0.07 -1.60
C ASP A 26 1.36 -0.86 -0.40
N SER A 27 2.61 -0.87 0.09
CA SER A 27 3.02 -1.72 1.21
C SER A 27 2.37 -1.28 2.53
N GLU A 28 2.26 0.03 2.73
CA GLU A 28 1.61 0.63 3.90
C GLU A 28 0.11 0.33 3.91
N PHE A 29 -0.57 0.48 2.77
CA PHE A 29 -1.98 0.14 2.66
C PHE A 29 -2.24 -1.35 2.95
N VAL A 30 -1.43 -2.25 2.39
CA VAL A 30 -1.56 -3.69 2.65
C VAL A 30 -1.30 -4.03 4.13
N ALA A 31 -0.36 -3.35 4.79
CA ALA A 31 -0.13 -3.53 6.22
C ALA A 31 -1.39 -3.19 7.04
N ARG A 32 -1.97 -2.01 6.81
CA ARG A 32 -3.21 -1.59 7.51
C ARG A 32 -4.37 -2.53 7.20
N PHE A 33 -4.51 -2.97 5.95
CA PHE A 33 -5.50 -3.98 5.55
C PHE A 33 -5.37 -5.27 6.36
N LEU A 34 -4.16 -5.81 6.51
CA LEU A 34 -3.93 -7.02 7.29
C LEU A 34 -4.13 -6.81 8.79
N PHE A 35 -3.72 -5.66 9.33
CA PHE A 35 -4.00 -5.30 10.72
C PHE A 35 -5.49 -5.16 11.01
N ASN A 36 -6.27 -4.73 10.01
CA ASN A 36 -7.73 -4.68 10.05
C ASN A 36 -8.40 -6.02 9.67
N LYS A 37 -7.72 -7.15 9.92
CA LYS A 37 -8.22 -8.52 9.70
C LYS A 37 -8.58 -8.81 8.22
N GLY A 38 -8.03 -8.06 7.28
CA GLY A 38 -8.21 -8.30 5.86
C GLY A 38 -7.70 -9.67 5.44
N ILE A 39 -8.40 -10.31 4.50
CA ILE A 39 -8.05 -11.65 4.02
C ILE A 39 -7.12 -11.54 2.82
N PHE A 40 -5.88 -12.03 2.97
CA PHE A 40 -4.93 -12.11 1.88
C PHE A 40 -5.24 -13.29 0.94
N ARG A 41 -5.25 -13.02 -0.36
CA ARG A 41 -5.36 -14.06 -1.40
C ARG A 41 -4.27 -13.87 -2.43
N ARG A 42 -3.53 -14.95 -2.72
CA ARG A 42 -2.46 -14.95 -3.71
C ARG A 42 -3.00 -15.37 -5.08
N LEU A 43 -2.81 -14.52 -6.08
CA LEU A 43 -3.12 -14.81 -7.49
C LEU A 43 -1.82 -15.20 -8.22
N LYS A 44 -1.59 -16.50 -8.37
CA LYS A 44 -0.47 -17.06 -9.15
C LYS A 44 -1.03 -17.72 -10.42
N PHE A 45 -0.58 -17.28 -11.59
CA PHE A 45 -0.99 -17.80 -12.91
C PHE A 45 -2.51 -17.75 -13.21
N LYS A 46 -3.23 -16.75 -12.68
CA LYS A 46 -4.69 -16.63 -12.87
C LYS A 46 -5.20 -15.26 -13.35
N ALA A 47 -4.40 -14.21 -13.22
CA ALA A 47 -4.74 -12.84 -13.61
C ALA A 47 -3.49 -12.14 -14.16
N ILE A 48 -3.12 -12.46 -15.40
CA ILE A 48 -1.91 -11.93 -16.04
C ILE A 48 -2.17 -10.46 -16.39
N ALA A 49 -1.32 -9.57 -15.90
CA ALA A 49 -1.32 -8.16 -16.22
C ALA A 49 0.07 -7.75 -16.72
N TYR A 50 0.11 -6.89 -17.73
CA TYR A 50 1.35 -6.36 -18.28
C TYR A 50 1.54 -4.92 -17.82
N HIS A 51 2.75 -4.58 -17.37
CA HIS A 51 3.14 -3.21 -17.13
C HIS A 51 3.85 -2.70 -18.39
N ILE A 52 3.39 -1.59 -18.96
CA ILE A 52 4.13 -0.89 -20.01
C ILE A 52 5.45 -0.39 -19.43
N TYR A 53 6.54 -0.67 -20.12
CA TYR A 53 7.86 -0.21 -19.70
C TYR A 53 7.94 1.32 -19.65
N HIS A 54 8.56 1.84 -18.59
CA HIS A 54 8.92 3.24 -18.45
C HIS A 54 10.23 3.36 -17.65
N LYS A 55 10.89 4.54 -17.74
CA LYS A 55 12.06 4.84 -16.89
C LYS A 55 11.63 4.93 -15.42
N GLU A 56 12.52 4.53 -14.53
CA GLU A 56 12.24 4.55 -13.09
C GLU A 56 11.93 5.97 -12.60
N ASN A 57 10.93 6.08 -11.72
CA ASN A 57 10.57 7.34 -11.08
C ASN A 57 11.63 7.77 -10.05
N SER A 58 11.66 9.07 -9.75
CA SER A 58 12.57 9.60 -8.75
C SER A 58 12.34 8.96 -7.37
N LYS A 59 13.44 8.49 -6.75
CA LYS A 59 13.43 7.94 -5.38
C LYS A 59 13.65 8.99 -4.30
N LYS A 60 13.55 10.29 -4.62
CA LYS A 60 13.81 11.39 -3.68
C LYS A 60 12.98 11.29 -2.38
N MET A 61 11.75 10.82 -2.48
CA MET A 61 10.84 10.67 -1.33
C MET A 61 10.91 9.30 -0.63
N LEU A 62 11.70 8.35 -1.17
CA LEU A 62 11.65 6.96 -0.73
C LEU A 62 11.96 6.80 0.76
N GLU A 63 12.95 7.53 1.29
CA GLU A 63 13.32 7.44 2.70
C GLU A 63 12.23 8.01 3.61
N SER A 64 11.71 9.20 3.30
CA SER A 64 10.61 9.80 4.06
C SER A 64 9.36 8.92 4.06
N ASN A 65 8.99 8.38 2.89
CA ASN A 65 7.89 7.44 2.74
C ASN A 65 8.16 6.13 3.51
N HIS A 66 9.42 5.68 3.56
CA HIS A 66 9.79 4.50 4.32
C HIS A 66 9.56 4.69 5.83
N GLN A 67 9.84 5.88 6.36
CA GLN A 67 9.57 6.17 7.77
C GLN A 67 8.07 6.15 8.10
N ILE A 68 7.20 6.65 7.19
CA ILE A 68 5.75 6.53 7.35
C ILE A 68 5.34 5.04 7.41
N TYR A 69 5.85 4.22 6.50
CA TYR A 69 5.59 2.78 6.50
C TYR A 69 6.05 2.09 7.80
N LEU A 70 7.26 2.41 8.28
CA LEU A 70 7.80 1.85 9.52
C LEU A 70 6.96 2.22 10.74
N ASP A 71 6.48 3.46 10.80
CA ASP A 71 5.56 3.92 11.85
C ASP A 71 4.23 3.14 11.83
N THR A 72 3.64 2.93 10.64
CA THR A 72 2.43 2.11 10.48
C THR A 72 2.63 0.68 10.98
N ILE A 73 3.75 0.03 10.64
CA ILE A 73 4.07 -1.32 11.10
C ILE A 73 4.28 -1.35 12.62
N LYS A 74 5.07 -0.42 13.16
CA LYS A 74 5.40 -0.35 14.58
C LYS A 74 4.15 -0.18 15.44
N ASN A 75 3.24 0.69 15.03
CA ASN A 75 2.04 1.03 15.79
C ASN A 75 0.81 0.22 15.37
N LYS A 76 0.94 -0.68 14.40
CA LYS A 76 -0.15 -1.49 13.83
C LYS A 76 -1.39 -0.67 13.47
N LYS A 77 -1.17 0.47 12.82
CA LYS A 77 -2.26 1.41 12.48
C LYS A 77 -3.27 0.74 11.55
N ILE A 78 -4.55 1.08 11.68
CA ILE A 78 -5.61 0.63 10.77
C ILE A 78 -6.19 1.80 9.96
N SER A 79 -6.19 3.00 10.53
CA SER A 79 -6.44 4.26 9.83
C SER A 79 -5.14 5.04 9.69
N TRP A 80 -5.04 5.87 8.65
CA TRP A 80 -3.93 6.81 8.48
C TRP A 80 -4.23 8.21 9.03
N ARG A 81 -5.49 8.46 9.37
CA ARG A 81 -5.96 9.70 10.02
C ARG A 81 -5.70 9.66 11.52
#